data_AF-A0A4V7I874-F1
#
_entry.id   AF-A0A4V7I874-F1
#
_cell.length_a   1.000
_cell.length_b   1.000
_cell.length_c   1.000
_cell.angle_alpha   90.00
_cell.angle_beta   90.00
_cell.angle_gamma   90.00
#
_symmetry.space_group_name_H-M   'P 1'
#
loop_
_entity.id
_entity.type
_entity.pdbx_description
1 polymer ?
#
loop_
_entity_poly.entity_id
_entity_poly.type
_entity_poly.pdbx_seq_one_letter_code
_entity_poly.pdbx_strand_id
1 'polypeptide(L)'
;MDASRLLAKEVEINTPKTKQSLYDSKKTREQIEGEFGEKNVKSTTVVNNARSTVTERTLKTGEKVQIIESEGGKAVQISSKPDKFGNTKLLANIPYDSRGLPIFDDVAKFTTKIEKPKNYQNMSNKVRREAEMRNATLALKREIESGRVNKNIFTKEQLEQINNGTYKIVGFTWHHNAQSSPNNMQLVPEKIHNSIKHIGEAALSEGR
;
A
#
# COMPACT_ATOMS: atom_id res chain seq x y z
N MET A 1 51.93 10.11 3.47
CA MET A 1 51.99 9.93 4.93
C MET A 1 52.10 11.35 5.49
N ASP A 2 51.14 11.91 6.20
CA ASP A 2 50.52 11.39 7.41
C ASP A 2 49.11 11.96 7.60
N ALA A 3 48.25 11.16 8.22
CA ALA A 3 46.89 11.49 8.61
C ALA A 3 46.92 12.13 10.01
N SER A 4 46.10 13.16 10.26
CA SER A 4 45.24 13.24 11.46
C SER A 4 44.67 14.63 11.72
N ARG A 5 43.43 14.61 12.22
CA ARG A 5 42.72 15.60 13.06
C ARG A 5 41.96 16.74 12.37
N LEU A 6 40.85 16.30 11.76
CA LEU A 6 39.53 16.89 11.98
C LEU A 6 39.24 17.01 13.48
N LEU A 7 39.06 18.24 13.99
CA LEU A 7 38.41 18.54 15.26
C LEU A 7 37.79 19.95 15.16
N ALA A 8 36.55 20.00 14.68
CA ALA A 8 35.69 21.17 14.84
C ALA A 8 34.46 20.76 15.66
N LYS A 9 34.59 21.04 16.96
CA LYS A 9 33.59 21.26 18.01
C LYS A 9 32.15 20.83 17.71
N GLU A 10 31.70 19.88 18.53
CA GLU A 10 30.33 19.81 19.04
C GLU A 10 29.91 21.18 19.58
N VAL A 11 28.91 21.79 18.94
CA VAL A 11 28.06 22.81 19.54
C VAL A 11 26.62 22.39 19.32
N GLU A 12 25.97 22.17 20.46
CA GLU A 12 24.56 21.95 20.72
C GLU A 12 23.60 22.55 19.68
N ILE A 13 22.82 21.71 19.01
CA ILE A 13 21.45 22.07 18.63
C ILE A 13 20.55 20.85 18.91
N ASN A 14 20.23 20.69 20.19
CA ASN A 14 19.07 19.93 20.63
C ASN A 14 17.82 20.76 20.32
N THR A 15 17.22 20.58 19.14
CA THR A 15 15.87 21.12 18.86
C THR A 15 14.88 19.96 18.78
N PRO A 16 13.87 19.90 19.66
CA PRO A 16 12.83 18.87 19.59
C PRO A 16 11.76 19.23 18.54
N LYS A 17 11.29 18.20 17.81
CA LYS A 17 10.14 18.17 16.87
C LYS A 17 10.40 18.48 15.39
N THR A 18 11.06 17.57 14.68
CA THR A 18 10.60 17.23 13.32
C THR A 18 9.45 16.22 13.45
N LYS A 19 8.21 16.71 13.28
CA LYS A 19 7.03 15.87 13.08
C LYS A 19 7.34 14.90 11.94
N GLN A 20 7.49 13.63 12.25
CA GLN A 20 7.59 12.56 11.26
C GLN A 20 6.29 12.59 10.45
N SER A 21 6.31 13.20 9.26
CA SER A 21 5.12 13.22 8.42
C SER A 21 4.79 11.77 8.08
N LEU A 22 3.55 11.38 8.33
CA LEU A 22 3.01 10.13 7.83
C LEU A 22 3.32 10.05 6.33
N TYR A 23 3.82 8.90 5.88
CA TYR A 23 4.06 8.67 4.46
C TYR A 23 2.76 8.91 3.69
N ASP A 24 2.71 9.99 2.91
CA ASP A 24 1.60 10.33 2.05
C ASP A 24 1.95 9.88 0.64
N SER A 25 1.53 8.67 0.31
CA SER A 25 1.82 8.02 -0.97
C SER A 25 1.30 8.83 -2.16
N LYS A 26 0.19 9.56 -1.99
CA LYS A 26 -0.43 10.35 -3.06
C LYS A 26 0.34 11.63 -3.29
N LYS A 27 0.69 12.36 -2.23
CA LYS A 27 1.53 13.55 -2.36
C LYS A 27 2.90 13.22 -2.93
N THR A 28 3.48 12.10 -2.48
CA THR A 28 4.78 11.62 -2.98
C THR A 28 4.68 11.26 -4.46
N ARG A 29 3.62 10.57 -4.87
CA ARG A 29 3.39 10.22 -6.27
C ARG A 29 3.10 11.43 -7.15
N GLU A 30 2.22 12.35 -6.73
CA GLU A 30 1.91 13.58 -7.48
C GLU A 30 3.18 14.39 -7.77
N GLN A 31 4.11 14.45 -6.82
CA GLN A 31 5.41 15.10 -7.01
C GLN A 31 6.24 14.38 -8.07
N ILE A 32 6.35 13.05 -7.99
CA ILE A 32 7.16 12.25 -8.93
C ILE A 32 6.51 12.20 -10.33
N GLU A 33 5.19 12.12 -10.43
CA GLU A 33 4.46 12.18 -11.69
C GLU A 33 4.51 13.57 -12.32
N GLY A 34 4.50 14.63 -11.52
CA GLY A 34 4.71 16.00 -11.99
C GLY A 34 6.11 16.22 -12.56
N GLU A 35 7.12 15.53 -12.03
CA GLU A 35 8.51 15.66 -12.45
C GLU A 35 8.86 14.76 -13.65
N PHE A 36 8.37 13.51 -13.66
CA PHE A 36 8.78 12.51 -14.66
C PHE A 36 7.67 12.13 -15.65
N GLY A 37 6.41 12.52 -15.39
CA GLY A 37 5.23 12.08 -16.12
C GLY A 37 4.73 10.71 -15.63
N GLU A 38 3.40 10.54 -15.55
CA GLU A 38 2.72 9.33 -15.02
C GLU A 38 3.26 8.01 -15.58
N LYS A 39 3.67 8.02 -16.86
CA LYS A 39 4.14 6.84 -17.59
C LYS A 39 5.56 6.40 -17.21
N ASN A 40 6.34 7.27 -16.57
CA ASN A 40 7.78 7.10 -16.37
C ASN A 40 8.18 6.94 -14.90
N VAL A 41 7.22 6.90 -13.98
CA VAL A 41 7.49 6.74 -12.54
C VAL A 41 7.83 5.27 -12.23
N LYS A 42 9.08 5.01 -11.81
CA LYS A 42 9.58 3.68 -11.42
C LYS A 42 9.84 3.62 -9.91
N SER A 43 9.34 2.58 -9.24
CA SER A 43 9.49 2.39 -7.78
C SER A 43 10.92 2.00 -7.39
N THR A 44 11.48 2.66 -6.37
CA THR A 44 12.89 2.53 -5.94
C THR A 44 13.10 1.52 -4.81
N THR A 45 12.13 0.63 -4.53
CA THR A 45 12.20 -0.32 -3.40
C THR A 45 12.42 -1.75 -3.93
N VAL A 46 13.68 -2.20 -3.97
CA VAL A 46 14.24 -3.16 -4.96
C VAL A 46 14.55 -4.57 -4.40
N VAL A 47 14.32 -5.62 -5.24
CA VAL A 47 15.26 -6.69 -5.71
C VAL A 47 14.72 -7.27 -7.06
N ASN A 48 15.47 -8.00 -7.88
CA ASN A 48 15.06 -8.45 -9.23
C ASN A 48 14.41 -9.85 -9.29
N ASN A 49 13.49 -10.04 -10.25
CA ASN A 49 12.87 -11.29 -10.73
C ASN A 49 11.88 -12.00 -9.80
N ALA A 50 10.68 -11.46 -9.58
CA ALA A 50 9.57 -12.31 -9.13
C ALA A 50 8.40 -12.39 -10.12
N ARG A 51 7.86 -13.60 -10.23
CA ARG A 51 6.83 -14.00 -11.20
C ARG A 51 5.47 -13.49 -10.75
N SER A 52 4.93 -12.48 -11.44
CA SER A 52 3.51 -12.10 -11.31
C SER A 52 2.61 -13.18 -11.91
N THR A 53 1.59 -13.63 -11.19
CA THR A 53 0.60 -14.61 -11.67
C THR A 53 -0.65 -13.99 -12.32
N VAL A 54 -0.69 -12.67 -12.47
CA VAL A 54 -1.80 -11.97 -13.15
C VAL A 54 -1.78 -12.27 -14.64
N THR A 55 -2.96 -12.67 -15.16
CA THR A 55 -3.26 -12.78 -16.59
C THR A 55 -4.34 -11.78 -16.99
N GLU A 56 -4.29 -11.34 -18.25
CA GLU A 56 -5.35 -10.53 -18.85
C GLU A 56 -6.66 -11.31 -18.86
N ARG A 57 -7.75 -10.66 -18.43
CA ARG A 57 -9.06 -11.30 -18.33
C ARG A 57 -10.18 -10.29 -18.13
N THR A 58 -11.40 -10.72 -18.41
CA THR A 58 -12.61 -10.03 -17.92
C THR A 58 -13.06 -10.72 -16.63
N LEU A 59 -13.27 -9.96 -15.57
CA LEU A 59 -13.78 -10.48 -14.30
C LEU A 59 -15.26 -10.85 -14.44
N LYS A 60 -15.77 -11.72 -13.56
CA LYS A 60 -17.20 -12.10 -13.54
C LYS A 60 -18.13 -10.88 -13.36
N THR A 61 -17.62 -9.81 -12.78
CA THR A 61 -18.29 -8.53 -12.55
C THR A 61 -18.26 -7.59 -13.76
N GLY A 62 -17.54 -7.96 -14.83
CA GLY A 62 -17.48 -7.27 -16.12
C GLY A 62 -16.30 -6.32 -16.30
N GLU A 63 -15.53 -6.02 -15.26
CA GLU A 63 -14.30 -5.24 -15.34
C GLU A 63 -13.22 -5.98 -16.15
N LYS A 64 -12.44 -5.23 -16.93
CA LYS A 64 -11.33 -5.75 -17.74
C LYS A 64 -10.02 -5.55 -17.00
N VAL A 65 -9.20 -6.59 -16.95
CA VAL A 65 -7.84 -6.58 -16.42
C VAL A 65 -6.88 -6.72 -17.60
N GLN A 66 -5.99 -5.75 -17.78
CA GLN A 66 -4.99 -5.71 -18.84
C GLN A 66 -3.59 -5.55 -18.23
N ILE A 67 -2.60 -6.16 -18.87
CA ILE A 67 -1.21 -6.07 -18.44
C ILE A 67 -0.51 -5.10 -19.38
N ILE A 68 0.15 -4.10 -18.80
CA ILE A 68 0.96 -3.16 -19.55
C ILE A 68 2.40 -3.38 -19.16
N GLU A 69 3.24 -3.60 -20.17
CA GLU A 69 4.69 -3.70 -20.02
C GLU A 69 5.33 -2.58 -20.82
N SER A 70 6.22 -1.83 -20.19
CA SER A 70 6.91 -0.69 -20.82
C SER A 70 8.28 -0.51 -20.17
N GLU A 71 9.35 -0.47 -20.98
CA GLU A 71 10.72 -0.18 -20.53
C GLU A 71 11.20 -0.98 -19.30
N GLY A 72 10.85 -2.26 -19.23
CA GLY A 72 11.17 -3.16 -18.11
C GLY A 72 10.29 -2.97 -16.87
N GLY A 73 9.34 -2.03 -16.89
CA GLY A 73 8.28 -1.88 -15.91
C GLY A 73 7.04 -2.67 -16.30
N LYS A 74 6.26 -3.05 -15.29
CA LYS A 74 4.97 -3.75 -15.43
C LYS A 74 3.90 -3.01 -14.64
N ALA A 75 2.71 -2.90 -15.21
CA ALA A 75 1.52 -2.43 -14.52
C ALA A 75 0.31 -3.29 -14.89
N VAL A 76 -0.67 -3.33 -14.00
CA VAL A 76 -1.97 -3.96 -14.24
C VAL A 76 -3.04 -2.88 -14.24
N GLN A 77 -3.67 -2.70 -15.39
CA GLN A 77 -4.81 -1.80 -15.53
C GLN A 77 -6.11 -2.57 -15.28
N ILE A 78 -6.98 -1.95 -14.49
CA ILE A 78 -8.33 -2.42 -14.24
C ILE A 78 -9.27 -1.37 -14.80
N SER A 79 -10.06 -1.73 -15.80
CA SER A 79 -11.07 -0.87 -16.41
C SER A 79 -12.47 -1.34 -16.07
N SER A 80 -13.42 -0.41 -15.96
CA SER A 80 -14.82 -0.71 -15.68
C SER A 80 -15.41 -1.62 -16.75
N LYS A 81 -16.53 -2.26 -16.42
CA LYS A 81 -17.38 -2.83 -17.46
C LYS A 81 -17.78 -1.74 -18.47
N PRO A 82 -17.94 -2.07 -19.76
CA PRO A 82 -18.43 -1.13 -20.74
C PRO A 82 -19.77 -0.54 -20.34
N ASP A 83 -19.96 0.76 -20.57
CA ASP A 83 -21.27 1.40 -20.46
C ASP A 83 -22.19 1.01 -21.64
N LYS A 84 -23.38 1.61 -21.72
CA LYS A 84 -24.35 1.34 -22.79
C LYS A 84 -23.84 1.72 -24.19
N PHE A 85 -22.75 2.49 -24.27
CA PHE A 85 -22.12 2.94 -25.49
C PHE A 85 -20.80 2.23 -25.78
N GLY A 86 -20.41 1.25 -24.94
CA GLY A 86 -19.17 0.51 -25.07
C GLY A 86 -17.95 1.18 -24.44
N ASN A 87 -18.10 2.34 -23.80
CA ASN A 87 -16.98 3.06 -23.18
C ASN A 87 -16.60 2.42 -21.85
N THR A 88 -15.30 2.37 -21.56
CA THR A 88 -14.76 1.89 -20.29
C THR A 88 -14.01 2.99 -19.56
N LYS A 89 -14.10 3.03 -18.23
CA LYS A 89 -13.35 3.95 -17.38
C LYS A 89 -12.20 3.22 -16.68
N LEU A 90 -11.00 3.80 -16.68
CA LEU A 90 -9.90 3.29 -15.88
C LEU A 90 -10.24 3.40 -14.38
N LEU A 91 -10.24 2.27 -13.68
CA LEU A 91 -10.52 2.17 -12.25
C LEU A 91 -9.24 2.15 -11.42
N ALA A 92 -8.18 1.51 -11.93
CA ALA A 92 -6.87 1.46 -11.30
C ALA A 92 -5.79 1.18 -12.34
N ASN A 93 -4.60 1.73 -12.11
CA ASN A 93 -3.38 1.40 -12.82
C ASN A 93 -2.33 1.05 -11.76
N ILE A 94 -2.12 -0.24 -11.51
CA ILE A 94 -1.29 -0.70 -10.39
C ILE A 94 0.08 -1.11 -10.90
N PRO A 95 1.11 -0.29 -10.66
CA PRO A 95 2.47 -0.64 -11.04
C PRO A 95 2.98 -1.78 -10.18
N TYR A 96 3.93 -2.51 -10.74
CA TYR A 96 4.64 -3.59 -10.07
C TYR A 96 6.08 -3.14 -9.80
N ASP A 97 6.61 -3.50 -8.63
CA ASP A 97 8.03 -3.30 -8.34
C ASP A 97 8.91 -4.28 -9.13
N SER A 98 10.23 -4.13 -9.05
CA SER A 98 11.19 -5.02 -9.72
C SER A 98 11.13 -6.48 -9.26
N ARG A 99 10.45 -6.76 -8.13
CA ARG A 99 10.14 -8.10 -7.61
C ARG A 99 8.78 -8.58 -8.08
N GLY A 100 8.14 -7.92 -9.05
CA GLY A 100 6.84 -8.36 -9.53
C GLY A 100 5.73 -8.33 -8.46
N LEU A 101 5.84 -7.42 -7.48
CA LEU A 101 4.81 -7.20 -6.46
C LEU A 101 4.00 -5.93 -6.78
N PRO A 102 2.69 -5.94 -6.56
CA PRO A 102 1.85 -4.77 -6.82
C PRO A 102 2.09 -3.65 -5.80
N ILE A 103 2.07 -2.41 -6.29
CA ILE A 103 2.21 -1.20 -5.49
C ILE A 103 0.84 -0.51 -5.44
N PHE A 104 0.19 -0.53 -4.28
CA PHE A 104 -1.19 -0.05 -4.11
C PHE A 104 -1.30 1.42 -3.70
N ASP A 105 -0.20 2.16 -3.73
CA ASP A 105 -0.05 3.52 -3.20
C ASP A 105 -1.14 4.50 -3.66
N ASP A 106 -1.58 4.41 -4.92
CA ASP A 106 -2.56 5.32 -5.53
C ASP A 106 -3.98 5.04 -5.06
N VAL A 107 -4.25 3.76 -4.78
CA VAL A 107 -5.59 3.27 -4.43
C VAL A 107 -5.76 3.11 -2.92
N ALA A 108 -4.65 3.13 -2.17
CA ALA A 108 -4.65 3.14 -0.72
C ALA A 108 -5.44 4.34 -0.19
N LYS A 109 -6.32 4.07 0.77
CA LYS A 109 -7.08 5.10 1.51
C LYS A 109 -6.36 5.55 2.76
N PHE A 110 -5.50 4.69 3.29
CA PHE A 110 -4.73 4.96 4.49
C PHE A 110 -3.54 4.00 4.57
N THR A 111 -2.41 4.49 5.07
CA THR A 111 -1.19 3.71 5.29
C THR A 111 -0.72 3.90 6.72
N THR A 112 -0.36 2.81 7.40
CA THR A 112 0.20 2.84 8.76
C THR A 112 1.30 1.81 8.92
N LYS A 113 2.07 1.89 10.01
CA LYS A 113 3.10 0.87 10.32
C LYS A 113 2.42 -0.44 10.72
N ILE A 114 3.10 -1.56 10.48
CA ILE A 114 2.66 -2.85 11.03
C ILE A 114 2.93 -2.86 12.55
N GLU A 115 1.87 -2.73 13.36
CA GLU A 115 1.93 -2.87 14.81
C GLU A 115 1.65 -4.32 15.21
N LYS A 116 2.69 -5.06 15.60
CA LYS A 116 2.56 -6.46 16.03
C LYS A 116 1.89 -6.54 17.42
N PRO A 117 0.97 -7.49 17.65
CA PRO A 117 0.41 -7.71 18.99
C PRO A 117 1.48 -8.23 19.97
N LYS A 118 1.23 -8.06 21.27
CA LYS A 118 2.07 -8.67 22.32
C LYS A 118 2.06 -10.20 22.16
N ASN A 119 3.21 -10.84 22.39
CA ASN A 119 3.38 -12.30 22.27
C ASN A 119 3.04 -12.87 20.88
N TYR A 120 3.19 -12.08 19.81
CA TYR A 120 2.88 -12.52 18.44
C TYR A 120 3.62 -13.79 18.02
N GLN A 121 4.79 -14.07 18.63
CA GLN A 121 5.60 -15.26 18.35
C GLN A 121 4.88 -16.57 18.72
N ASN A 122 3.93 -16.50 19.65
CA ASN A 122 3.16 -17.65 20.13
C ASN A 122 1.79 -17.77 19.43
N MET A 123 1.50 -16.88 18.47
CA MET A 123 0.23 -16.86 17.75
C MET A 123 0.34 -17.60 16.42
N SER A 124 -0.75 -18.22 15.98
CA SER A 124 -0.82 -18.70 14.59
C SER A 124 -0.77 -17.53 13.61
N ASN A 125 -0.28 -17.77 12.39
CA ASN A 125 -0.18 -16.74 11.34
C ASN A 125 -1.52 -16.02 11.09
N LYS A 126 -2.64 -16.76 11.12
CA LYS A 126 -3.98 -16.19 10.93
C LYS A 126 -4.36 -15.25 12.07
N VAL A 127 -4.19 -15.69 13.32
CA VAL A 127 -4.53 -14.89 14.51
C VAL A 127 -3.66 -13.64 14.58
N ARG A 128 -2.36 -13.78 14.28
CA ARG A 128 -1.42 -12.66 14.20
C ARG A 128 -1.86 -11.62 13.18
N ARG A 129 -2.15 -12.03 11.94
CA ARG A 129 -2.56 -11.13 10.86
C ARG A 129 -3.87 -10.41 11.17
N GLU A 130 -4.85 -11.13 11.70
CA GLU A 130 -6.10 -10.50 12.13
C GLU A 130 -5.86 -9.46 13.22
N ALA A 131 -4.96 -9.71 14.17
CA ALA A 131 -4.59 -8.73 15.19
C ALA A 131 -3.82 -7.52 14.61
N GLU A 132 -2.88 -7.74 13.68
CA GLU A 132 -2.17 -6.67 12.96
C GLU A 132 -3.17 -5.76 12.20
N MET A 133 -4.18 -6.36 11.55
CA MET A 133 -5.27 -5.63 10.88
C MET A 133 -6.16 -4.85 11.87
N ARG A 134 -6.48 -5.42 13.04
CA ARG A 134 -7.22 -4.68 14.10
C ARG A 134 -6.41 -3.45 14.55
N ASN A 135 -5.12 -3.61 14.80
CA ASN A 135 -4.25 -2.49 15.20
C ASN A 135 -4.20 -1.41 14.10
N ALA A 136 -4.14 -1.81 12.83
CA ALA A 136 -4.20 -0.88 11.70
C ALA A 136 -5.54 -0.12 11.64
N THR A 137 -6.68 -0.79 11.89
CA THR A 137 -8.00 -0.12 12.01
C THR A 137 -8.04 0.86 13.17
N LEU A 138 -7.47 0.51 14.32
CA LEU A 138 -7.38 1.42 15.46
C LEU A 138 -6.47 2.63 15.17
N ALA A 139 -5.40 2.45 14.41
CA ALA A 139 -4.58 3.57 13.94
C ALA A 139 -5.40 4.49 13.03
N LEU A 140 -6.11 3.95 12.03
CA LEU A 140 -7.01 4.72 11.16
C LEU A 140 -8.07 5.50 11.97
N LYS A 141 -8.67 4.86 12.97
CA LYS A 141 -9.63 5.52 13.87
C LYS A 141 -9.03 6.77 14.54
N ARG A 142 -7.84 6.64 15.16
CA ARG A 142 -7.15 7.77 15.80
C ARG A 142 -6.85 8.89 14.80
N GLU A 143 -6.46 8.54 13.58
CA GLU A 143 -6.14 9.49 12.53
C GLU A 143 -7.39 10.25 12.04
N ILE A 144 -8.54 9.56 11.95
CA ILE A 144 -9.84 10.19 11.68
C ILE A 144 -10.25 11.12 12.82
N GLU A 145 -10.16 10.66 14.07
CA GLU A 145 -10.51 11.44 15.27
C GLU A 145 -9.64 12.70 15.40
N SER A 146 -8.37 12.61 15.00
CA SER A 146 -7.46 13.74 14.98
C SER A 146 -7.64 14.70 13.78
N GLY A 147 -8.53 14.37 12.85
CA GLY A 147 -8.76 15.15 11.63
C GLY A 147 -7.70 14.98 10.54
N ARG A 148 -6.70 14.12 10.72
CA ARG A 148 -5.65 13.83 9.72
C ARG A 148 -6.16 12.99 8.56
N VAL A 149 -7.19 12.17 8.80
CA VAL A 149 -7.91 11.45 7.73
C VAL A 149 -9.34 11.97 7.64
N ASN A 150 -9.74 12.38 6.44
CA ASN A 150 -11.09 12.86 6.18
C ASN A 150 -12.11 11.71 6.28
N LYS A 151 -12.97 11.71 7.30
CA LYS A 151 -14.02 10.70 7.49
C LYS A 151 -14.99 10.57 6.31
N ASN A 152 -15.17 11.62 5.51
CA ASN A 152 -16.15 11.64 4.41
C ASN A 152 -15.76 10.74 3.23
N ILE A 153 -14.55 10.17 3.22
CA ILE A 153 -14.15 9.15 2.24
C ILE A 153 -14.70 7.75 2.57
N PHE A 154 -15.34 7.59 3.73
CA PHE A 154 -15.93 6.35 4.22
C PHE A 154 -17.45 6.48 4.33
N THR A 155 -18.15 5.37 4.09
CA THR A 155 -19.59 5.27 4.34
C THR A 155 -19.89 5.19 5.84
N LYS A 156 -21.15 5.39 6.23
CA LYS A 156 -21.59 5.26 7.64
C LYS A 156 -21.23 3.88 8.22
N GLU A 157 -21.48 2.80 7.47
CA GLU A 157 -21.16 1.42 7.89
C GLU A 157 -19.64 1.22 8.07
N GLN A 158 -18.84 1.77 7.15
CA GLN A 158 -17.38 1.70 7.24
C GLN A 158 -16.86 2.47 8.46
N LEU A 159 -17.42 3.65 8.75
CA LEU A 159 -17.08 4.42 9.95
C LEU A 159 -17.44 3.67 11.23
N GLU A 160 -18.57 2.97 11.28
CA GLU A 160 -18.94 2.12 12.42
C GLU A 160 -17.92 0.98 12.63
N GLN A 161 -17.55 0.28 11.55
CA GLN A 161 -16.52 -0.77 11.57
C GLN A 161 -15.15 -0.24 12.04
N ILE A 162 -14.75 0.94 11.55
CA ILE A 162 -13.51 1.62 11.97
C ILE A 162 -13.58 1.98 13.47
N ASN A 163 -14.69 2.55 13.92
CA ASN A 163 -14.89 2.94 15.32
C ASN A 163 -14.87 1.74 16.27
N ASN A 164 -15.38 0.60 15.82
CA ASN A 164 -15.36 -0.68 16.54
C ASN A 164 -14.02 -1.42 16.45
N GLY A 165 -13.05 -0.93 15.67
CA GLY A 165 -11.72 -1.55 15.55
C GLY A 165 -11.76 -2.91 14.84
N THR A 166 -12.72 -3.14 13.94
CA THR A 166 -12.86 -4.42 13.25
C THR A 166 -11.66 -4.66 12.32
N TYR A 167 -11.21 -5.91 12.19
CA TYR A 167 -10.12 -6.25 11.25
C TYR A 167 -10.56 -6.21 9.78
N LYS A 168 -11.88 -6.25 9.54
CA LYS A 168 -12.50 -6.19 8.22
C LYS A 168 -13.39 -4.96 8.12
N ILE A 169 -13.24 -4.21 7.03
CA ILE A 169 -14.05 -3.06 6.69
C ILE A 169 -14.71 -3.35 5.33
N VAL A 170 -16.01 -3.17 5.21
CA VAL A 170 -16.75 -3.53 3.99
C VAL A 170 -16.20 -2.80 2.76
N GLY A 171 -15.92 -3.55 1.69
CA GLY A 171 -15.35 -3.02 0.45
C GLY A 171 -13.84 -2.70 0.52
N PHE A 172 -13.19 -2.93 1.65
CA PHE A 172 -11.76 -2.71 1.85
C PHE A 172 -11.07 -3.94 2.43
N THR A 173 -9.77 -4.03 2.19
CA THR A 173 -8.91 -5.03 2.81
C THR A 173 -7.61 -4.38 3.25
N TRP A 174 -7.01 -4.94 4.30
CA TRP A 174 -5.71 -4.54 4.77
C TRP A 174 -4.63 -5.34 4.03
N HIS A 175 -3.88 -4.65 3.17
CA HIS A 175 -2.74 -5.21 2.46
C HIS A 175 -1.48 -5.09 3.32
N HIS A 176 -0.87 -6.22 3.64
CA HIS A 176 0.44 -6.27 4.30
C HIS A 176 1.53 -6.03 3.25
N ASN A 177 2.10 -4.83 3.25
CA ASN A 177 3.25 -4.52 2.41
C ASN A 177 4.54 -4.80 3.18
N ALA A 178 4.77 -6.08 3.49
CA ALA A 178 5.88 -6.56 4.34
C ALA A 178 7.27 -6.42 3.70
N GLN A 179 7.33 -5.92 2.46
CA GLN A 179 8.54 -5.83 1.66
C GLN A 179 8.91 -4.38 1.30
N SER A 180 8.12 -3.41 1.76
CA SER A 180 8.47 -1.99 1.75
C SER A 180 9.44 -1.68 2.89
N SER A 181 10.39 -0.76 2.71
CA SER A 181 11.20 -0.25 3.82
C SER A 181 10.79 1.20 4.09
N PRO A 182 10.05 1.49 5.18
CA PRO A 182 9.61 0.58 6.25
C PRO A 182 8.35 -0.22 5.89
N ASN A 183 8.24 -1.43 6.46
CA ASN A 183 7.06 -2.30 6.32
C ASN A 183 5.79 -1.57 6.77
N ASN A 184 4.73 -1.65 5.99
CA ASN A 184 3.49 -0.95 6.28
C ASN A 184 2.23 -1.78 5.97
N MET A 185 1.11 -1.28 6.49
CA MET A 185 -0.25 -1.74 6.25
C MET A 185 -0.96 -0.70 5.40
N GLN A 186 -1.59 -1.12 4.31
CA GLN A 186 -2.36 -0.24 3.44
C GLN A 186 -3.83 -0.69 3.41
N LEU A 187 -4.75 0.24 3.65
CA LEU A 187 -6.18 0.01 3.47
C LEU A 187 -6.53 0.24 1.99
N VAL A 188 -6.80 -0.85 1.26
CA VAL A 188 -7.00 -0.83 -0.19
C VAL A 188 -8.39 -1.34 -0.57
N PRO A 189 -9.01 -0.85 -1.66
CA PRO A 189 -10.29 -1.37 -2.12
C PRO A 189 -10.20 -2.87 -2.42
N GLU A 190 -11.06 -3.66 -1.79
CA GLU A 190 -11.05 -5.13 -1.88
C GLU A 190 -11.18 -5.61 -3.34
N LYS A 191 -11.98 -4.91 -4.15
CA LYS A 191 -12.13 -5.22 -5.58
C LYS A 191 -10.81 -5.07 -6.36
N ILE A 192 -10.03 -4.03 -6.07
CA ILE A 192 -8.76 -3.78 -6.75
C ILE A 192 -7.73 -4.81 -6.28
N HIS A 193 -7.63 -5.03 -4.96
CA HIS A 193 -6.73 -6.03 -4.39
C HIS A 193 -6.99 -7.45 -4.93
N ASN A 194 -8.26 -7.88 -4.97
CA ASN A 194 -8.64 -9.20 -5.49
C ASN A 194 -8.45 -9.36 -7.01
N SER A 195 -8.53 -8.26 -7.76
CA SER A 195 -8.28 -8.26 -9.21
C SER A 195 -6.80 -8.49 -9.54
N ILE A 196 -5.93 -8.27 -8.56
CA ILE A 196 -4.49 -8.33 -8.69
C ILE A 196 -4.03 -9.56 -7.94
N LYS A 197 -4.09 -10.71 -8.62
CA LYS A 197 -3.56 -11.95 -8.06
C LYS A 197 -2.05 -11.81 -7.85
N HIS A 198 -1.63 -11.72 -6.61
CA HIS A 198 -0.24 -11.80 -6.20
C HIS A 198 -0.10 -12.93 -5.18
N ILE A 199 1.10 -13.51 -5.10
CA ILE A 199 1.46 -14.38 -3.99
C ILE A 199 1.47 -13.48 -2.75
N GLY A 200 0.47 -13.62 -1.87
CA GLY A 200 0.39 -12.84 -0.65
C GLY A 200 1.52 -13.19 0.32
N GLU A 201 1.80 -12.31 1.29
CA GLU A 201 2.78 -12.56 2.37
C GLU A 201 2.59 -13.95 3.03
N ALA A 202 1.36 -14.47 3.08
CA ALA A 202 1.06 -15.82 3.56
C ALA A 202 1.82 -16.92 2.80
N ALA A 203 1.75 -16.91 1.48
CA ALA A 203 2.43 -17.90 0.66
C ALA A 203 3.95 -17.69 0.65
N LEU A 204 4.41 -16.43 0.63
CA LEU A 204 5.85 -16.11 0.75
C LEU A 204 6.44 -16.51 2.12
N SER A 205 5.69 -16.33 3.21
CA SER A 205 6.10 -16.75 4.57
C SER A 205 6.10 -18.27 4.76
N GLU A 206 5.42 -19.01 3.88
CA GLU A 206 5.32 -20.46 3.88
C GLU A 206 6.18 -21.12 2.77
N GLY A 207 7.01 -20.35 2.06
CA GLY A 207 7.90 -20.85 1.02
C GLY A 207 7.19 -21.38 -0.24
N ARG A 208 6.01 -20.84 -0.57
CA ARG A 208 5.21 -21.20 -1.75
C ARG A 208 5.28 -20.17 -2.87
#